data_AF-A0A351APA5-F1
#
_entry.id   AF-A0A351APA5-F1
#
_cell.length_a   1.000
_cell.length_b   1.000
_cell.length_c   1.000
_cell.angle_alpha   90.00
_cell.angle_beta   90.00
_cell.angle_gamma   90.00
#
_symmetry.space_group_name_H-M   'P 1'
#
loop_
_entity.id
_entity.type
_entity.pdbx_description
1 polymer ?
#
loop_
_entity_poly.entity_id
_entity_poly.type
_entity_poly.pdbx_seq_one_letter_code
_entity_poly.pdbx_strand_id
1 'polypeptide(L)'
;METVNIKKTRSAKDIIVTLIFLAAGAALLFCSDSMFILGCTLIAFAVILFLAMKSSYVIEGKEGSFRRKTANYPKTKKEELVSFLEGKSTNVVPEAPGGLLMYIYYRRDKSGGFAQINDFDQYEYKPITELLPLGPEQVKALV
;
A
#
# COMPACT_ATOMS: atom_id res chain seq x y z
N MET A 1 -22.66 0.15 5.74
CA MET A 1 -21.23 0.36 5.53
C MET A 1 -21.06 1.22 4.30
N GLU A 2 -20.69 2.48 4.47
CA GLU A 2 -20.28 3.31 3.33
C GLU A 2 -19.01 2.72 2.71
N THR A 3 -19.04 2.43 1.42
CA THR A 3 -17.87 1.98 0.68
C THR A 3 -16.99 3.18 0.41
N VAL A 4 -16.03 3.44 1.31
CA VAL A 4 -15.01 4.47 1.08
C VAL A 4 -14.20 4.07 -0.16
N ASN A 5 -14.16 4.95 -1.14
CA ASN A 5 -13.47 4.70 -2.40
C ASN A 5 -11.95 4.85 -2.19
N ILE A 6 -11.21 3.76 -2.37
CA ILE A 6 -9.75 3.75 -2.20
C ILE A 6 -9.10 3.60 -3.57
N LYS A 7 -8.45 4.66 -4.05
CA LYS A 7 -7.81 4.69 -5.36
C LYS A 7 -6.31 4.45 -5.26
N LYS A 8 -5.80 3.47 -6.02
CA LYS A 8 -4.36 3.26 -6.18
C LYS A 8 -3.77 4.35 -7.09
N THR A 9 -2.79 5.08 -6.58
CA THR A 9 -2.10 6.19 -7.25
C THR A 9 -0.59 5.92 -7.35
N ARG A 10 0.09 6.68 -8.21
CA ARG A 10 1.55 6.62 -8.34
C ARG A 10 2.19 7.38 -7.20
N SER A 11 3.22 6.79 -6.59
CA SER A 11 4.05 7.50 -5.62
C SER A 11 5.14 8.32 -6.33
N ALA A 12 5.66 9.37 -5.68
CA ALA A 12 6.82 10.11 -6.17
C ALA A 12 8.03 9.19 -6.42
N LYS A 13 8.18 8.13 -5.62
CA LYS A 13 9.21 7.10 -5.85
C LYS A 13 9.03 6.38 -7.18
N ASP A 14 7.79 6.04 -7.53
CA ASP A 14 7.47 5.35 -8.78
C ASP A 14 7.88 6.23 -9.97
N ILE A 15 7.60 7.54 -9.88
CA ILE A 15 7.97 8.52 -10.91
C ILE A 15 9.49 8.65 -11.03
N ILE A 16 10.21 8.79 -9.91
CA ILE A 16 11.68 8.93 -9.91
C ILE A 16 12.34 7.71 -10.55
N VAL A 17 11.92 6.50 -10.19
CA VAL A 17 12.48 5.26 -10.75
C VAL A 17 12.26 5.21 -12.26
N THR A 18 11.04 5.49 -12.74
CA THR A 18 10.76 5.57 -14.17
C THR A 18 11.66 6.59 -14.87
N LEU A 19 11.88 7.77 -14.27
CA LEU A 19 12.67 8.85 -14.86
C LEU A 19 14.15 8.47 -14.98
N ILE A 20 14.70 7.75 -13.98
CA ILE A 20 16.06 7.21 -14.03
C ILE A 20 16.22 6.21 -15.18
N PHE A 21 15.28 5.27 -15.33
CA PHE A 21 15.33 4.29 -16.42
C PHE A 21 15.19 4.94 -17.80
N LEU A 22 14.33 5.96 -17.93
CA LEU A 22 14.20 6.76 -19.15
C LEU A 22 15.51 7.49 -19.50
N ALA A 23 16.12 8.17 -18.52
CA ALA A 23 17.36 8.90 -18.73
C ALA A 23 18.53 7.97 -19.08
N ALA A 24 18.64 6.83 -18.39
CA ALA A 24 19.66 5.82 -18.69
C ALA A 24 19.46 5.22 -20.09
N GLY A 25 18.23 4.88 -20.45
CA GLY A 25 17.90 4.39 -21.78
C GLY A 25 18.24 5.40 -22.87
N ALA A 26 17.90 6.68 -22.66
CA ALA A 26 18.22 7.76 -23.60
C ALA A 26 19.73 7.98 -23.75
N ALA A 27 20.50 7.95 -22.64
CA ALA A 27 21.95 8.10 -22.70
C ALA A 27 22.62 6.97 -23.50
N LEU A 28 22.11 5.74 -23.40
CA LEU A 28 22.61 4.59 -24.14
C LEU A 28 22.36 4.69 -25.65
N LEU A 29 21.33 5.42 -26.09
CA LEU A 29 21.09 5.67 -27.52
C LEU A 29 22.21 6.49 -28.17
N PHE A 30 22.94 7.30 -27.39
CA PHE A 30 24.01 8.16 -27.89
C PHE A 30 25.43 7.63 -27.63
N CYS A 31 25.57 6.47 -26.96
CA CYS A 31 26.90 5.92 -26.62
C CYS A 31 27.54 5.13 -27.76
N SER A 32 26.83 4.18 -28.36
CA SER A 32 27.33 3.38 -29.48
C SER A 32 26.20 2.65 -30.20
N ASP A 33 26.41 2.30 -31.48
CA ASP A 33 25.44 1.54 -32.27
C ASP A 33 25.08 0.18 -31.63
N SER A 34 26.05 -0.44 -30.94
CA SER A 34 25.84 -1.69 -30.19
C SER A 34 24.94 -1.52 -28.96
N MET A 35 24.87 -0.32 -28.38
CA MET A 35 24.07 0.00 -27.20
C MET A 35 22.69 0.56 -27.55
N PHE A 36 22.44 0.84 -28.83
CA PHE A 36 21.17 1.39 -29.30
C PHE A 36 19.97 0.49 -28.95
N ILE A 37 20.08 -0.82 -29.21
CA ILE A 37 19.03 -1.81 -28.88
C ILE A 37 18.81 -1.87 -27.37
N LEU A 38 19.88 -1.79 -26.58
CA LEU A 38 19.80 -1.76 -25.12
C LEU A 38 19.10 -0.48 -24.61
N GLY A 39 19.38 0.66 -25.22
CA GLY A 39 18.70 1.93 -24.91
C GLY A 39 17.20 1.87 -25.20
N CYS A 40 16.82 1.37 -26.38
CA CYS A 40 15.41 1.19 -26.76
C CYS A 40 14.66 0.23 -25.82
N THR A 41 15.28 -0.89 -25.43
CA THR A 41 14.67 -1.85 -24.50
C THR A 41 14.50 -1.27 -23.10
N LEU A 42 15.47 -0.49 -22.60
CA LEU A 42 15.37 0.22 -21.33
C LEU A 42 14.24 1.26 -21.31
N ILE A 43 14.07 2.01 -22.40
CA ILE A 43 12.97 2.99 -22.54
C ILE A 43 11.63 2.26 -22.55
N ALA A 44 11.48 1.20 -23.34
CA ALA A 44 10.26 0.39 -23.38
C ALA A 44 9.93 -0.19 -21.99
N PHE A 45 10.93 -0.70 -21.29
CA PHE A 45 10.80 -1.20 -19.92
C PHE A 45 10.37 -0.09 -18.94
N ALA A 46 10.94 1.12 -19.05
CA ALA A 46 10.57 2.26 -18.22
C ALA A 46 9.09 2.64 -18.39
N VAL A 47 8.58 2.62 -19.63
CA VAL A 47 7.16 2.89 -19.93
C VAL A 47 6.25 1.83 -19.32
N ILE A 48 6.61 0.55 -19.45
CA ILE A 48 5.85 -0.56 -18.85
C ILE A 48 5.83 -0.42 -17.33
N LEU A 49 6.99 -0.18 -16.70
CA LEU A 49 7.09 0.06 -15.27
C LEU A 49 6.22 1.25 -14.83
N PHE A 50 6.23 2.34 -15.58
CA PHE A 50 5.41 3.51 -15.27
C PHE A 50 3.91 3.19 -15.24
N LEU A 51 3.45 2.37 -16.18
CA LEU A 51 2.05 1.94 -16.24
C LEU A 51 1.70 0.97 -15.11
N ALA A 52 2.60 0.05 -14.77
CA ALA A 52 2.38 -0.98 -13.75
C ALA A 52 2.55 -0.48 -12.30
N MET A 53 3.49 0.43 -12.05
CA MET A 53 3.80 0.91 -10.70
C MET A 53 2.78 1.95 -10.24
N LYS A 54 1.82 1.49 -9.45
CA LYS A 54 1.01 2.32 -8.56
C LYS A 54 1.22 1.79 -7.15
N SER A 55 2.04 2.45 -6.34
CA SER A 55 2.38 1.98 -4.99
C SER A 55 1.69 2.76 -3.86
N SER A 56 1.01 3.87 -4.18
CA SER A 56 0.35 4.75 -3.23
C SER A 56 -1.17 4.55 -3.26
N TYR A 57 -1.84 4.94 -2.18
CA TYR A 57 -3.29 4.87 -2.02
C TYR A 57 -3.82 6.24 -1.60
N VAL A 58 -4.90 6.69 -2.24
CA VAL A 58 -5.65 7.89 -1.85
C VAL A 58 -7.03 7.43 -1.42
N ILE A 59 -7.46 7.90 -0.26
CA ILE A 59 -8.77 7.58 0.33
C ILE A 59 -9.66 8.79 0.08
N GLU A 60 -10.78 8.59 -0.63
CA GLU A 60 -11.71 9.67 -0.97
C GLU A 60 -12.26 10.32 0.32
N GLY A 61 -12.30 11.66 0.36
CA GLY A 61 -12.69 12.42 1.56
C GLY A 61 -11.60 12.56 2.64
N LYS A 62 -10.39 12.04 2.44
CA LYS A 62 -9.25 12.23 3.36
C LYS A 62 -8.06 12.82 2.63
N GLU A 63 -7.44 13.84 3.23
CA GLU A 63 -6.24 14.45 2.68
C GLU A 63 -5.00 13.58 2.91
N GLY A 64 -4.25 13.37 1.83
CA GLY A 64 -2.92 12.77 1.84
C GLY A 64 -2.81 11.46 1.05
N SER A 65 -1.56 11.01 0.92
CA SER A 65 -1.21 9.75 0.28
C SER A 65 -0.82 8.71 1.34
N PHE A 66 -1.36 7.50 1.22
CA PHE A 66 -1.16 6.40 2.16
C PHE A 66 -0.42 5.26 1.48
N ARG A 67 0.36 4.51 2.27
CA ARG A 67 0.89 3.20 1.90
C ARG A 67 0.02 2.12 2.50
N ARG A 68 -0.07 0.97 1.86
CA ARG A 68 -0.81 -0.18 2.39
C ARG A 68 0.14 -1.26 2.89
N LYS A 69 -0.01 -1.67 4.15
CA LYS A 69 0.50 -2.94 4.68
C LYS A 69 -0.68 -3.89 4.81
N THR A 70 -0.48 -5.16 4.47
CA THR A 70 -1.47 -6.22 4.70
C THR A 70 -0.94 -7.11 5.80
N ALA A 71 -1.74 -7.39 6.82
CA ALA A 71 -1.40 -8.24 7.95
C ALA A 71 -2.47 -9.31 8.15
N ASN A 72 -2.05 -10.54 8.47
CA ASN A 72 -2.97 -11.66 8.69
C ASN A 72 -3.13 -11.93 10.18
N TYR A 73 -4.36 -12.26 10.57
CA TYR A 73 -4.70 -12.56 11.94
C TYR A 73 -5.63 -13.77 12.06
N PRO A 74 -5.66 -14.44 13.23
CA PRO A 74 -6.63 -15.47 13.55
C PRO A 74 -8.04 -14.90 13.76
N LYS A 75 -9.08 -15.60 13.26
CA LYS A 75 -10.49 -15.23 13.50
C LYS A 75 -10.84 -15.08 14.99
N THR A 76 -10.20 -15.85 15.87
CA THR A 76 -10.40 -15.80 17.33
C THR A 76 -9.97 -14.47 17.95
N LYS A 77 -9.10 -13.70 17.29
CA LYS A 77 -8.55 -12.44 17.79
C LYS A 77 -9.28 -11.19 17.27
N LYS A 78 -10.41 -11.37 16.57
CA LYS A 78 -11.20 -10.27 15.97
C LYS A 78 -11.51 -9.16 16.97
N GLU A 79 -12.08 -9.51 18.13
CA GLU A 79 -12.54 -8.54 19.13
C GLU A 79 -11.37 -7.77 19.76
N GLU A 80 -10.25 -8.46 20.00
CA GLU A 80 -9.02 -7.84 20.49
C GLU A 80 -8.43 -6.86 19.47
N LEU A 81 -8.43 -7.23 18.18
CA LEU A 81 -8.00 -6.36 17.09
C LEU A 81 -8.88 -5.12 16.98
N VAL A 82 -10.20 -5.27 16.94
CA VAL A 82 -11.12 -4.13 16.87
C VAL A 82 -10.92 -3.22 18.09
N SER A 83 -10.81 -3.78 19.29
CA SER A 83 -10.56 -3.01 20.51
C SER A 83 -9.23 -2.24 20.48
N PHE A 84 -8.18 -2.84 19.90
CA PHE A 84 -6.89 -2.17 19.70
C PHE A 84 -7.01 -1.02 18.69
N LEU A 85 -7.69 -1.23 17.55
CA LEU A 85 -7.87 -0.21 16.52
C LEU A 85 -8.73 0.97 17.00
N GLU A 86 -9.75 0.70 17.83
CA GLU A 86 -10.57 1.74 18.47
C GLU A 86 -9.88 2.46 19.63
N GLY A 87 -8.65 2.06 20.01
CA GLY A 87 -7.91 2.65 21.11
C GLY A 87 -8.42 2.26 22.50
N LYS A 88 -9.30 1.25 22.58
CA LYS A 88 -9.81 0.70 23.85
C LYS A 88 -8.80 -0.26 24.51
N SER A 89 -7.81 -0.74 23.76
CA SER A 89 -6.77 -1.64 24.23
C SER A 89 -5.40 -1.20 23.73
N THR A 90 -4.37 -1.30 24.58
CA THR A 90 -2.96 -1.08 24.23
C THR A 90 -2.25 -2.37 23.82
N ASN A 91 -2.92 -3.52 23.93
CA ASN A 91 -2.33 -4.81 23.62
C ASN A 91 -2.20 -4.98 22.11
N VAL A 92 -0.96 -4.96 21.62
CA VAL A 92 -0.66 -5.24 20.22
C VAL A 92 -0.90 -6.72 19.95
N VAL A 93 -1.84 -7.01 19.05
CA VAL A 93 -2.11 -8.38 18.63
C VAL A 93 -1.02 -8.80 17.64
N PRO A 94 -0.29 -9.91 17.89
CA PRO A 94 0.75 -10.38 16.98
C PRO A 94 0.14 -10.92 15.68
N GLU A 95 0.84 -10.69 14.57
CA GLU A 95 0.46 -11.26 13.27
C GLU A 95 0.56 -12.78 13.33
N ALA A 96 -0.52 -13.47 12.93
CA ALA A 96 -0.56 -14.92 12.86
C ALA A 96 -1.53 -15.37 11.76
N PRO A 97 -1.23 -16.45 11.03
CA PRO A 97 -2.15 -16.98 10.03
C PRO A 97 -3.48 -17.36 10.68
N GLY A 98 -4.62 -16.98 10.09
CA GLY A 98 -5.90 -17.54 10.53
C GLY A 98 -7.16 -16.86 10.04
N GLY A 99 -7.17 -16.36 8.80
CA GLY A 99 -8.38 -16.07 8.05
C GLY A 99 -8.90 -14.63 8.10
N LEU A 100 -8.38 -13.78 8.99
CA LEU A 100 -8.63 -12.34 8.94
C LEU A 100 -7.48 -11.64 8.22
N LEU A 101 -7.84 -10.70 7.35
CA LEU A 101 -6.89 -9.93 6.57
C LEU A 101 -7.12 -8.43 6.82
N MET A 102 -6.13 -7.81 7.46
CA MET A 102 -6.19 -6.40 7.82
C MET A 102 -5.42 -5.57 6.79
N TYR A 103 -6.08 -4.59 6.20
CA TYR A 103 -5.46 -3.55 5.40
C TYR A 103 -5.16 -2.33 6.27
N ILE A 104 -3.88 -1.97 6.36
CA ILE A 104 -3.41 -0.81 7.11
C ILE A 104 -2.92 0.24 6.11
N TYR A 105 -3.63 1.35 6.01
CA TYR A 105 -3.31 2.50 5.18
C TYR A 105 -2.61 3.57 6.02
N TYR A 106 -1.30 3.73 5.92
CA TYR A 106 -0.52 4.61 6.78
C TYR A 106 0.18 5.73 6.01
N ARG A 107 0.33 6.90 6.64
CA ARG A 107 1.16 7.99 6.11
C ARG A 107 2.65 7.65 6.25
N ARG A 108 3.48 8.15 5.33
CA ARG A 108 4.93 7.83 5.30
C ARG A 108 5.67 8.23 6.58
N ASP A 109 5.25 9.31 7.21
CA ASP A 109 5.78 9.84 8.48
C ASP A 109 5.24 9.09 9.72
N LYS A 110 4.36 8.10 9.53
CA LYS A 110 3.65 7.37 10.60
C LYS A 110 2.85 8.29 11.53
N SER A 111 2.44 9.48 11.08
CA SER A 111 1.63 10.42 11.88
C SER A 111 0.18 9.96 12.07
N GLY A 112 -0.26 9.02 11.24
CA GLY A 112 -1.61 8.47 11.31
C GLY A 112 -1.92 7.62 10.10
N GLY A 113 -3.10 7.03 10.13
CA GLY A 113 -3.54 6.11 9.09
C GLY A 113 -4.97 5.65 9.30
N PHE A 114 -5.29 4.56 8.63
CA PHE A 114 -6.56 3.89 8.71
C PHE A 114 -6.36 2.38 8.65
N ALA A 115 -7.25 1.62 9.28
CA ALA A 115 -7.27 0.17 9.17
C ALA A 115 -8.67 -0.33 8.80
N GLN A 116 -8.69 -1.44 8.08
CA GLN A 116 -9.91 -2.19 7.80
C GLN A 116 -9.62 -3.67 7.92
N ILE A 117 -10.45 -4.37 8.70
CA ILE A 117 -10.39 -5.82 8.83
C ILE A 117 -11.34 -6.42 7.80
N ASN A 118 -10.84 -7.42 7.09
CA ASN A 118 -11.61 -8.18 6.12
C ASN A 118 -11.64 -9.64 6.56
N ASP A 119 -12.79 -10.27 6.43
CA ASP A 119 -12.91 -11.71 6.60
C ASP A 119 -13.02 -12.37 5.23
N PHE A 120 -12.45 -13.56 5.11
CA PHE A 120 -12.60 -14.39 3.92
C PHE A 120 -13.94 -15.11 3.99
N ASP A 121 -14.86 -14.74 3.10
CA ASP A 121 -16.19 -15.32 2.97
C ASP A 121 -16.55 -15.45 1.48
N GLN A 122 -17.08 -16.61 1.08
CA GLN A 122 -17.48 -16.89 -0.31
C GLN A 122 -16.39 -16.58 -1.36
N TYR A 123 -15.15 -17.01 -1.11
CA TYR A 123 -13.99 -16.79 -1.99
C TYR A 123 -13.54 -15.33 -2.15
N GLU A 124 -14.11 -14.40 -1.39
CA GLU A 124 -13.75 -12.99 -1.43
C GLU A 124 -13.43 -12.47 -0.02
N TYR A 125 -12.52 -11.50 0.07
CA TYR A 125 -12.29 -10.77 1.30
C TYR A 125 -13.32 -9.64 1.40
N LYS A 126 -14.26 -9.78 2.34
CA LYS A 126 -15.29 -8.77 2.60
C LYS A 126 -14.93 -7.96 3.84
N PRO A 127 -15.05 -6.62 3.79
CA PRO A 127 -14.80 -5.80 4.96
C PRO A 127 -15.82 -6.11 6.06
N ILE A 128 -15.32 -6.41 7.26
CA ILE A 128 -16.16 -6.65 8.44
C ILE A 128 -16.15 -5.47 9.40
N THR A 129 -15.22 -4.52 9.21
CA THR A 129 -15.20 -3.23 9.90
C THR A 129 -15.26 -2.10 8.89
N GLU A 130 -15.74 -0.95 9.34
CA GLU A 130 -15.52 0.30 8.63
C GLU A 130 -14.03 0.67 8.65
N LEU A 131 -13.68 1.71 7.90
CA LEU A 131 -12.33 2.21 7.82
C LEU A 131 -12.00 3.00 9.10
N LEU A 132 -11.40 2.32 10.08
CA LEU A 132 -11.11 2.87 11.40
C LEU A 132 -9.90 3.81 11.34
N PRO A 133 -9.98 5.05 11.86
CA PRO A 133 -8.83 5.94 11.94
C PRO A 133 -7.81 5.41 12.96
N LEU A 134 -6.52 5.56 12.63
CA LEU A 134 -5.41 5.18 13.49
C LEU A 134 -4.58 6.38 13.90
N GLY A 135 -4.28 6.46 15.20
CA GLY A 135 -3.32 7.39 15.75
C GLY A 135 -1.85 6.98 15.47
N PRO A 136 -0.89 7.88 15.75
CA PRO A 136 0.52 7.63 15.50
C PRO A 136 1.07 6.38 16.21
N GLU A 137 0.65 6.14 17.46
CA GLU A 137 1.13 4.99 18.24
C GLU A 137 0.66 3.66 17.68
N GLN A 138 -0.62 3.58 17.29
CA GLN A 138 -1.19 2.40 16.65
C GLN A 138 -0.52 2.11 15.31
N VAL A 139 -0.25 3.15 14.50
CA VAL A 139 0.47 2.98 13.24
C VAL A 139 1.89 2.48 13.46
N LYS A 140 2.61 3.00 14.47
CA LYS A 140 3.96 2.53 14.81
C LYS A 140 3.99 1.09 15.31
N ALA A 141 2.96 0.66 16.04
CA ALA A 141 2.85 -0.72 16.50
C ALA A 141 2.56 -1.70 15.36
N LEU A 142 1.85 -1.25 14.32
CA LEU A 142 1.41 -2.09 13.20
C LEU A 142 2.39 -2.09 12.00
N VAL A 143 3.27 -1.09 11.86
CA VAL A 143 4.15 -0.87 10.70
C VAL A 143 5.57 -0.54 11.12
#